data_AF-A0A9E4MPV2-F1
#
_entry.id   AF-A0A9E4MPV2-F1
#
_cell.length_a   1.000
_cell.length_b   1.000
_cell.length_c   1.000
_cell.angle_alpha   90.00
_cell.angle_beta   90.00
_cell.angle_gamma   90.00
#
_symmetry.space_group_name_H-M   'P 1'
#
loop_
_entity.id
_entity.type
_entity.pdbx_description
1 polymer ?
#
loop_
_entity_poly.entity_id
_entity_poly.type
_entity_poly.pdbx_seq_one_letter_code
_entity_poly.pdbx_strand_id
1 'polypeptide(L)'
;MSIQTTSTSDRIINKKVLGSRRPSNYFWASVIALGGIGFLLSGISSYTQVNLLPFADPTQLIFLPQGLVMGLYGAAAMLLALYLWLVILWDVGSGSNEFSKETGKIRIFRWGFPGKNREVEFICKTEDVQSVRVDIKEGFNPRRALYLKLKDRREIPLTRVGQPMPLSELENQGAELAKFLQVPLEGL
;
A
#
# COMPACT_ATOMS: atom_id res chain seq x y z
N MET A 1 -8.67 1.59 35.44
CA MET A 1 -10.02 1.13 35.08
C MET A 1 -10.68 2.25 34.28
N SER A 2 -10.41 2.32 32.98
CA SER A 2 -10.89 3.40 32.11
C SER A 2 -12.08 2.91 31.28
N ILE A 3 -13.25 3.34 31.75
CA ILE A 3 -14.57 3.45 31.12
C ILE A 3 -14.58 3.09 29.63
N GLN A 4 -15.06 1.88 29.33
CA GLN A 4 -15.53 1.49 28.00
C GLN A 4 -16.79 2.28 27.69
N THR A 5 -16.72 3.15 26.69
CA THR A 5 -17.90 3.80 26.11
C THR A 5 -18.58 2.79 25.19
N THR A 6 -19.49 2.00 25.75
CA THR A 6 -20.45 1.18 25.00
C THR A 6 -21.39 2.14 24.26
N SER A 7 -20.99 2.56 23.06
CA SER A 7 -21.84 3.33 22.15
C SER A 7 -22.27 2.40 21.03
N THR A 8 -23.58 2.32 20.74
CA THR A 8 -24.36 1.93 19.54
C THR A 8 -23.70 1.30 18.28
N SER A 9 -22.48 0.76 18.35
CA SER A 9 -21.57 0.42 17.26
C SER A 9 -21.33 -1.08 17.09
N ASP A 10 -22.01 -1.93 17.86
CA ASP A 10 -21.91 -3.39 17.79
C ASP A 10 -22.45 -4.03 16.49
N ARG A 11 -23.03 -3.22 15.60
CA ARG A 11 -23.73 -3.71 14.40
C ARG A 11 -22.99 -3.42 13.10
N ILE A 12 -22.01 -2.51 13.08
CA ILE A 12 -21.23 -2.17 11.89
C ILE A 12 -19.76 -2.05 12.27
N ILE A 13 -18.89 -2.83 11.61
CA ILE A 13 -17.44 -2.67 11.68
C ILE A 13 -16.96 -2.01 10.39
N ASN A 14 -16.22 -0.90 10.50
CA ASN A 14 -15.53 -0.28 9.38
C ASN A 14 -14.03 -0.23 9.66
N LYS A 15 -13.24 -0.97 8.89
CA LYS A 15 -11.77 -0.99 8.97
C LYS A 15 -11.18 -0.31 7.75
N LYS A 16 -10.51 0.84 7.95
CA LYS A 16 -9.77 1.52 6.89
C LYS A 16 -8.49 0.76 6.55
N VAL A 17 -8.18 0.68 5.27
CA VAL A 17 -6.97 0.05 4.72
C VAL A 17 -6.08 1.14 4.16
N LEU A 18 -4.87 1.28 4.73
CA LEU A 18 -3.90 2.28 4.30
C LEU A 18 -3.23 1.87 2.97
N GLY A 19 -3.36 2.73 1.97
CA GLY A 19 -2.79 2.55 0.63
C GLY A 19 -1.36 3.05 0.53
N SER A 20 -1.07 3.78 -0.55
CA SER A 20 0.26 4.26 -0.93
C SER A 20 0.70 5.52 -0.18
N ARG A 21 -0.18 6.25 0.49
CA ARG A 21 0.16 7.42 1.31
C ARG A 21 0.83 7.03 2.63
N ARG A 22 2.03 6.48 2.54
CA ARG A 22 2.86 6.02 3.67
C ARG A 22 4.08 6.90 3.82
N PRO A 23 4.54 7.19 5.04
CA PRO A 23 5.79 7.92 5.26
C PRO A 23 6.97 7.31 4.49
N SER A 24 7.07 5.97 4.45
CA SER A 24 8.10 5.26 3.66
C SER A 24 8.02 5.57 2.17
N ASN A 25 6.82 5.66 1.60
CA ASN A 25 6.63 5.94 0.18
C ASN A 25 6.98 7.38 -0.14
N TYR A 26 6.58 8.34 0.71
CA TYR A 26 6.99 9.74 0.57
C TYR A 26 8.51 9.89 0.64
N PHE A 27 9.16 9.20 1.59
CA PHE A 27 10.61 9.20 1.72
C PHE A 27 11.30 8.72 0.44
N TRP A 28 10.95 7.52 -0.04
CA TRP A 28 11.56 6.96 -1.24
C TRP A 28 11.27 7.78 -2.50
N ALA A 29 10.04 8.28 -2.68
CA ALA A 29 9.71 9.16 -3.81
C ALA A 29 10.56 10.45 -3.79
N SER A 30 10.81 11.00 -2.61
CA SER A 30 11.63 12.21 -2.44
C SER A 30 13.11 11.94 -2.71
N VAL A 31 13.67 10.86 -2.14
CA VAL A 31 15.08 10.48 -2.35
C VAL A 31 15.36 10.19 -3.82
N ILE A 32 14.49 9.44 -4.50
CA ILE A 32 14.64 9.11 -5.92
C ILE A 32 14.49 10.37 -6.79
N ALA A 33 13.55 11.27 -6.46
CA ALA A 33 13.40 12.54 -7.17
C ALA A 33 14.66 13.41 -7.04
N LEU A 34 15.19 13.59 -5.82
CA LEU A 34 16.39 14.39 -5.58
C LEU A 34 17.62 13.80 -6.30
N GLY A 35 17.81 12.48 -6.22
CA GLY A 35 18.87 11.79 -6.94
C GLY A 35 18.71 11.90 -8.46
N GLY A 36 17.48 11.73 -8.97
CA GLY A 36 17.16 11.86 -10.40
C GLY A 36 17.42 13.26 -10.95
N ILE A 37 17.00 14.30 -10.21
CA ILE A 37 17.32 15.70 -10.53
C ILE A 37 18.83 15.91 -10.55
N GLY A 38 19.56 15.43 -9.54
CA GLY A 38 21.02 15.57 -9.46
C GLY A 38 21.74 14.94 -10.66
N PHE A 39 21.38 13.72 -11.02
CA PHE A 39 21.96 13.02 -12.18
C PHE A 39 21.59 13.68 -13.52
N LEU A 40 20.35 14.13 -13.67
CA LEU A 40 19.88 14.80 -14.87
C LEU A 40 20.57 16.16 -15.07
N LEU A 41 20.70 16.95 -14.00
CA LEU A 41 21.46 18.21 -14.00
C LEU A 41 22.95 17.97 -14.27
N SER A 42 23.54 16.90 -13.73
CA SER A 42 24.93 16.52 -14.02
C SER A 42 25.14 16.23 -15.51
N GLY A 43 24.24 15.47 -16.13
CA GLY A 43 24.31 15.15 -17.57
C GLY A 43 24.14 16.39 -18.44
N ILE A 44 23.19 17.28 -18.12
CA ILE A 44 22.99 18.55 -18.83
C ILE A 44 24.21 19.45 -18.68
N SER A 45 24.73 19.58 -17.46
CA SER A 45 25.87 20.44 -17.15
C SER A 45 27.15 19.99 -17.87
N SER A 46 27.38 18.68 -17.98
CA SER A 46 28.49 18.13 -18.76
C SER A 46 28.37 18.44 -20.26
N TYR A 47 27.15 18.54 -20.80
CA TYR A 47 26.92 18.93 -22.20
C TYR A 47 27.06 20.44 -22.43
N THR A 48 26.44 21.26 -21.57
CA THR A 48 26.37 22.72 -21.74
C THR A 48 27.59 23.45 -21.17
N GLN A 49 28.42 22.77 -20.38
CA GLN A 49 29.57 23.35 -19.67
C GLN A 49 29.17 24.47 -18.69
N VAL A 50 27.90 24.50 -18.27
CA VAL A 50 27.38 25.41 -17.25
C VAL A 50 27.13 24.62 -15.97
N ASN A 51 27.73 25.02 -14.86
CA ASN A 51 27.52 24.32 -13.59
C ASN A 51 26.10 24.58 -13.04
N LEU A 52 25.28 23.54 -13.03
CA LEU A 52 23.89 23.58 -12.53
C LEU A 52 23.76 23.04 -11.10
N LEU A 53 24.84 22.49 -10.52
CA LEU A 53 24.82 21.90 -9.19
C LEU A 53 25.49 22.83 -8.17
N PRO A 54 24.87 23.06 -7.01
CA PRO A 54 25.44 23.94 -5.98
C PRO A 54 26.66 23.36 -5.26
N PHE A 55 26.80 22.02 -5.23
CA PHE A 55 27.82 21.33 -4.42
C PHE A 55 28.72 20.38 -5.22
N ALA A 56 28.66 20.43 -6.55
CA ALA A 56 29.47 19.59 -7.44
C ALA A 56 29.87 20.38 -8.69
N ASP A 57 30.92 19.95 -9.38
CA ASP A 57 31.35 20.55 -10.66
C ASP A 57 31.33 19.52 -11.81
N PRO A 58 30.14 19.16 -12.32
CA PRO A 58 29.99 18.22 -13.43
C PRO A 58 30.44 18.79 -14.78
N THR A 59 30.85 20.06 -14.87
CA THR A 59 31.37 20.65 -16.11
C THR A 59 32.66 19.97 -16.56
N GLN A 60 33.46 19.47 -15.61
CA GLN A 60 34.72 18.76 -15.87
C GLN A 60 34.53 17.33 -16.40
N LEU A 61 33.28 16.83 -16.44
CA LEU A 61 32.98 15.49 -16.93
C LEU A 61 32.98 15.48 -18.47
N ILE A 62 33.62 14.46 -19.04
CA ILE A 62 33.52 14.18 -20.47
C ILE A 62 32.09 13.70 -20.77
N PHE A 63 31.37 14.46 -21.59
CA PHE A 63 29.95 14.19 -21.86
C PHE A 63 29.71 12.76 -22.39
N LEU A 64 30.52 12.30 -23.35
CA LEU A 64 30.53 10.89 -23.75
C LEU A 64 31.73 10.15 -23.12
N PRO A 65 31.53 9.01 -22.43
CA PRO A 65 30.25 8.34 -22.14
C PRO A 65 29.58 8.82 -20.84
N GLN A 66 30.32 9.49 -19.94
CA GLN A 66 29.96 9.61 -18.54
C GLN A 66 28.77 10.55 -18.29
N GLY A 67 28.77 11.74 -18.90
CA GLY A 67 27.66 12.68 -18.80
C GLY A 67 26.35 12.13 -19.40
N LEU A 68 26.44 11.43 -20.53
CA LEU A 68 25.30 10.77 -21.16
C LEU A 68 24.68 9.70 -20.26
N VAL A 69 25.52 8.82 -19.68
CA VAL A 69 25.07 7.77 -18.76
C VAL A 69 24.41 8.36 -17.52
N MET A 70 24.98 9.43 -16.95
CA MET A 70 24.35 10.16 -15.83
C MET A 70 22.99 10.75 -16.24
N GLY A 71 22.89 11.35 -17.42
CA GLY A 71 21.63 11.86 -17.96
C GLY A 71 20.56 10.77 -18.12
N LEU A 72 20.93 9.61 -18.64
CA LEU A 72 20.01 8.47 -18.79
C LEU A 72 19.54 7.91 -17.45
N TYR A 73 20.44 7.73 -16.48
CA TYR A 73 20.06 7.32 -15.13
C TYR A 73 19.18 8.37 -14.43
N GLY A 74 19.48 9.65 -14.63
CA GLY A 74 18.65 10.76 -14.14
C GLY A 74 17.25 10.74 -14.74
N ALA A 75 17.13 10.55 -16.05
CA ALA A 75 15.84 10.46 -16.73
C ALA A 75 15.01 9.25 -16.25
N ALA A 76 15.64 8.08 -16.12
CA ALA A 76 14.97 6.88 -15.59
C ALA A 76 14.51 7.08 -14.13
N ALA A 77 15.36 7.67 -13.29
CA ALA A 77 15.01 8.01 -11.91
C ALA A 77 13.88 9.04 -11.83
N MET A 78 13.84 10.03 -12.71
CA MET A 78 12.75 11.02 -12.79
C MET A 78 11.42 10.40 -13.20
N LEU A 79 11.42 9.48 -14.18
CA LEU A 79 10.23 8.73 -14.56
C LEU A 79 9.73 7.85 -13.41
N LEU A 80 10.64 7.18 -12.70
CA LEU A 80 10.31 6.39 -11.53
C LEU A 80 9.76 7.26 -10.39
N ALA A 81 10.39 8.39 -10.10
CA ALA A 81 9.93 9.34 -9.08
C ALA A 81 8.54 9.88 -9.43
N LEU A 82 8.30 10.27 -10.68
CA LEU A 82 6.99 10.71 -11.16
C LEU A 82 5.95 9.61 -10.95
N TYR A 83 6.25 8.37 -11.34
CA TYR A 83 5.37 7.23 -11.11
C TYR A 83 5.04 7.05 -9.62
N LEU A 84 6.03 7.11 -8.72
CA LEU A 84 5.81 6.98 -7.28
C LEU A 84 4.93 8.11 -6.72
N TRP A 85 5.19 9.35 -7.13
CA TRP A 85 4.37 10.50 -6.73
C TRP A 85 2.94 10.39 -7.23
N LEU A 86 2.73 9.90 -8.45
CA LEU A 86 1.40 9.66 -9.00
C LEU A 86 0.66 8.54 -8.22
N VAL A 87 1.34 7.44 -7.90
CA VAL A 87 0.80 6.36 -7.07
C VAL A 87 0.39 6.86 -5.68
N ILE A 88 1.19 7.74 -5.07
CA ILE A 88 0.88 8.41 -3.79
C ILE A 88 -0.30 9.38 -3.93
N LEU A 89 -0.32 10.18 -5.00
CA LEU A 89 -1.37 11.16 -5.28
C LEU A 89 -2.74 10.49 -5.38
N TRP A 90 -2.81 9.37 -6.13
CA TRP A 90 -4.04 8.60 -6.30
C TRP A 90 -4.38 7.68 -5.13
N ASP A 91 -3.51 7.58 -4.12
CA ASP A 91 -3.64 6.72 -2.94
C ASP A 91 -3.92 5.24 -3.30
N VAL A 92 -3.22 4.73 -4.32
CA VAL A 92 -3.44 3.37 -4.84
C VAL A 92 -3.26 2.34 -3.72
N GLY A 93 -4.22 1.41 -3.65
CA GLY A 93 -4.30 0.34 -2.66
C GLY A 93 -5.00 0.73 -1.35
N SER A 94 -5.41 1.99 -1.16
CA SER A 94 -6.20 2.36 0.02
C SER A 94 -7.64 1.88 -0.10
N GLY A 95 -8.39 1.88 0.98
CA GLY A 95 -9.79 1.47 0.93
C GLY A 95 -10.40 1.23 2.29
N SER A 96 -11.50 0.47 2.31
CA SER A 96 -12.22 0.12 3.54
C SER A 96 -12.76 -1.31 3.47
N ASN A 97 -12.92 -1.92 4.64
CA ASN A 97 -13.67 -3.15 4.84
C ASN A 97 -14.85 -2.81 5.76
N GLU A 98 -16.05 -2.88 5.23
CA GLU A 98 -17.29 -2.61 5.93
C GLU A 98 -18.08 -3.90 6.12
N PHE A 99 -18.44 -4.19 7.37
CA PHE A 99 -19.22 -5.36 7.76
C PHE A 99 -20.46 -4.88 8.50
N SER A 100 -21.65 -5.11 7.94
CA SER A 100 -22.91 -4.65 8.53
C SER A 100 -23.82 -5.84 8.85
N LYS A 101 -24.17 -6.00 10.14
CA LYS A 101 -25.17 -6.98 10.58
C LYS A 101 -26.59 -6.58 10.22
N GLU A 102 -26.86 -5.28 10.15
CA GLU A 102 -28.20 -4.76 9.85
C GLU A 102 -28.60 -5.01 8.40
N THR A 103 -27.66 -4.81 7.48
CA THR A 103 -27.90 -5.06 6.05
C THR A 103 -27.56 -6.48 5.61
N GLY A 104 -26.87 -7.25 6.47
CA GLY A 104 -26.37 -8.60 6.14
C GLY A 104 -25.34 -8.60 5.01
N LYS A 105 -24.65 -7.49 4.79
CA LYS A 105 -23.71 -7.29 3.67
C LYS A 105 -22.31 -6.97 4.17
N ILE A 106 -21.34 -7.47 3.42
CA ILE A 106 -19.93 -7.16 3.55
C ILE A 106 -19.50 -6.43 2.29
N ARG A 107 -18.88 -5.27 2.46
CA ARG A 107 -18.36 -4.43 1.39
C ARG A 107 -16.86 -4.27 1.57
N ILE A 108 -16.09 -4.78 0.62
CA ILE A 108 -14.64 -4.63 0.58
C ILE A 108 -14.32 -3.72 -0.60
N PHE A 109 -13.77 -2.56 -0.29
CA PHE A 109 -13.49 -1.52 -1.26
C PHE A 109 -12.00 -1.21 -1.31
N ARG A 110 -11.43 -1.06 -2.51
CA ARG A 110 -10.05 -0.64 -2.75
C ARG A 110 -9.97 0.37 -3.89
N TRP A 111 -9.10 1.37 -3.72
CA TRP A 111 -8.66 2.29 -4.75
C TRP A 111 -7.58 1.64 -5.61
N GLY A 112 -7.83 1.56 -6.91
CA GLY A 112 -6.88 1.14 -7.94
C GLY A 112 -6.21 2.32 -8.63
N PHE A 113 -5.55 2.01 -9.75
CA PHE A 113 -5.00 3.02 -10.65
C PHE A 113 -6.11 3.86 -11.31
N PRO A 114 -5.82 5.10 -11.73
CA PRO A 114 -6.80 5.93 -12.43
C PRO A 114 -7.30 5.24 -13.71
N GLY A 115 -8.59 5.36 -13.97
CA GLY A 115 -9.24 4.74 -15.12
C GLY A 115 -10.70 4.41 -14.84
N LYS A 116 -11.35 3.69 -15.77
CA LYS A 116 -12.77 3.31 -15.67
C LYS A 116 -13.06 2.41 -14.46
N ASN A 117 -12.10 1.58 -14.06
CA ASN A 117 -12.23 0.64 -12.94
C ASN A 117 -11.33 1.05 -11.77
N ARG A 118 -11.29 2.36 -11.47
CA ARG A 118 -10.50 2.89 -10.36
C ARG A 118 -11.01 2.36 -9.01
N GLU A 119 -12.30 2.19 -8.87
CA GLU A 119 -12.93 1.64 -7.67
C GLU A 119 -13.09 0.13 -7.84
N VAL A 120 -12.35 -0.63 -7.03
CA VAL A 120 -12.46 -2.09 -6.98
C VAL A 120 -13.29 -2.44 -5.75
N GLU A 121 -14.54 -2.80 -6.00
CA GLU A 121 -15.49 -3.14 -4.96
C GLU A 121 -15.90 -4.61 -5.05
N PHE A 122 -15.92 -5.27 -3.90
CA PHE A 122 -16.46 -6.61 -3.73
C PHE A 122 -17.55 -6.58 -2.66
N ILE A 123 -18.74 -7.07 -3.02
CA ILE A 123 -19.88 -7.16 -2.12
C ILE A 123 -20.30 -8.63 -2.01
N CYS A 124 -20.46 -9.13 -0.78
CA CYS A 124 -21.07 -10.43 -0.52
C CYS A 124 -22.03 -10.35 0.68
N LYS A 125 -22.85 -11.39 0.86
CA LYS A 125 -23.68 -11.50 2.06
C LYS A 125 -22.85 -12.07 3.21
N THR A 126 -23.18 -11.68 4.43
CA THR A 126 -22.58 -12.28 5.64
C THR A 126 -22.81 -13.79 5.72
N GLU A 127 -23.93 -14.27 5.18
CA GLU A 127 -24.27 -15.69 5.09
C GLU A 127 -23.34 -16.50 4.16
N ASP A 128 -22.69 -15.84 3.19
CA ASP A 128 -21.80 -16.51 2.24
C ASP A 128 -20.40 -16.73 2.84
N VAL A 129 -20.12 -16.16 4.02
CA VAL A 129 -18.86 -16.33 4.72
C VAL A 129 -18.83 -17.70 5.39
N GLN A 130 -17.75 -18.45 5.14
CA GLN A 130 -17.48 -19.72 5.78
C GLN A 130 -16.62 -19.54 7.05
N SER A 131 -15.54 -18.76 6.95
CA SER A 131 -14.60 -18.55 8.04
C SER A 131 -13.72 -17.32 7.81
N VAL A 132 -13.09 -16.85 8.88
CA VAL A 132 -11.99 -15.87 8.81
C VAL A 132 -10.68 -16.66 8.86
N ARG A 133 -9.86 -16.57 7.82
CA ARG A 133 -8.59 -17.28 7.73
C ARG A 133 -7.43 -16.37 8.07
N VAL A 134 -6.58 -16.82 8.98
CA VAL A 134 -5.29 -16.22 9.32
C VAL A 134 -4.21 -16.93 8.52
N ASP A 135 -3.35 -16.18 7.82
CA ASP A 135 -2.22 -16.71 7.08
C ASP A 135 -0.94 -16.16 7.70
N ILE A 136 -0.23 -17.04 8.42
CA ILE A 136 1.05 -16.74 9.06
C ILE A 136 2.13 -17.57 8.37
N LYS A 137 3.04 -16.87 7.71
CA LYS A 137 4.28 -17.43 7.17
C LYS A 137 5.45 -16.74 7.84
N GLU A 138 6.31 -17.51 8.49
CA GLU A 138 7.55 -17.03 9.08
C GLU A 138 8.75 -17.36 8.19
N GLY A 139 9.90 -16.74 8.47
CA GLY A 139 11.15 -16.92 7.72
C GLY A 139 11.61 -15.66 6.98
N PHE A 140 12.35 -15.85 5.88
CA PHE A 140 13.00 -14.75 5.13
C PHE A 140 12.02 -13.76 4.50
N ASN A 141 10.81 -14.22 4.14
CA ASN A 141 9.74 -13.37 3.63
C ASN A 141 8.47 -13.59 4.48
N PRO A 142 8.39 -12.94 5.65
CA PRO A 142 7.28 -13.14 6.55
C PRO A 142 5.99 -12.58 5.94
N ARG A 143 4.90 -13.33 6.07
CA ARG A 143 3.57 -12.91 5.64
C ARG A 143 2.61 -13.08 6.80
N ARG A 144 1.87 -12.02 7.13
CA ARG A 144 0.80 -12.03 8.11
C ARG A 144 -0.40 -11.35 7.49
N ALA A 145 -1.40 -12.13 7.13
CA ALA A 145 -2.57 -11.64 6.40
C ALA A 145 -3.87 -12.27 6.92
N LEU A 146 -4.96 -11.51 6.86
CA LEU A 146 -6.31 -11.99 7.10
C LEU A 146 -7.04 -12.13 5.77
N TYR A 147 -7.79 -13.23 5.64
CA TYR A 147 -8.66 -13.50 4.51
C TYR A 147 -10.08 -13.77 4.98
N LEU A 148 -11.03 -13.35 4.18
CA LEU A 148 -12.41 -13.76 4.28
C LEU A 148 -12.61 -14.96 3.35
N LYS A 149 -12.86 -16.14 3.92
CA LYS A 149 -13.13 -17.35 3.15
C LYS A 149 -14.63 -17.51 2.96
N LEU A 150 -15.04 -17.57 1.70
CA LEU A 150 -16.45 -17.74 1.32
C LEU A 150 -16.77 -19.22 1.13
N LYS A 151 -18.06 -19.57 1.21
CA LYS A 151 -18.57 -20.94 1.01
C LYS A 151 -18.23 -21.53 -0.36
N ASP A 152 -18.02 -20.69 -1.36
CA ASP A 152 -17.58 -21.06 -2.71
C ASP A 152 -16.06 -21.20 -2.85
N ARG A 153 -15.33 -21.27 -1.73
CA ARG A 153 -13.87 -21.41 -1.62
C ARG A 153 -13.06 -20.19 -2.09
N ARG A 154 -13.69 -19.05 -2.43
CA ARG A 154 -12.95 -17.82 -2.69
C ARG A 154 -12.38 -17.25 -1.40
N GLU A 155 -11.15 -16.77 -1.46
CA GLU A 155 -10.46 -16.13 -0.34
C GLU A 155 -10.21 -14.65 -0.68
N ILE A 156 -10.86 -13.74 0.04
CA ILE A 156 -10.73 -12.30 -0.19
C ILE A 156 -9.78 -11.71 0.84
N PRO A 157 -8.64 -11.13 0.44
CA PRO A 157 -7.70 -10.53 1.38
C PRO A 157 -8.30 -9.28 2.06
N LEU A 158 -8.31 -9.29 3.38
CA LEU A 158 -8.79 -8.18 4.21
C LEU A 158 -7.66 -7.24 4.60
N THR A 159 -6.45 -7.77 4.75
CA THR A 159 -5.25 -7.02 5.11
C THR A 159 -4.51 -6.51 3.88
N ARG A 160 -3.77 -5.42 4.07
CA ARG A 160 -2.89 -4.80 3.06
C ARG A 160 -1.69 -5.68 2.69
N VAL A 161 -1.17 -5.45 1.48
CA VAL A 161 0.15 -5.94 1.07
C VAL A 161 1.24 -5.02 1.64
N GLY A 162 2.33 -5.59 2.15
CA GLY A 162 3.49 -4.88 2.67
C GLY A 162 4.01 -5.45 3.99
N GLN A 163 4.56 -4.57 4.84
CA GLN A 163 5.09 -4.96 6.14
C GLN A 163 4.06 -5.76 6.96
N PRO A 164 4.42 -6.96 7.46
CA PRO A 164 3.54 -7.76 8.30
C PRO A 164 3.16 -6.99 9.56
N MET A 165 1.88 -7.02 9.90
CA MET A 165 1.42 -6.47 11.17
C MET A 165 1.92 -7.34 12.35
N PRO A 166 1.98 -6.78 13.58
CA PRO A 166 2.26 -7.56 14.77
C PRO A 166 1.32 -8.76 14.89
N LEU A 167 1.83 -9.91 15.34
CA LEU A 167 1.05 -11.15 15.45
C LEU A 167 -0.17 -10.96 16.37
N SER A 168 0.04 -10.32 17.53
CA SER A 168 -1.04 -10.00 18.47
C SER A 168 -2.14 -9.14 17.85
N GLU A 169 -1.78 -8.18 17.01
CA GLU A 169 -2.76 -7.34 16.32
C GLU A 169 -3.53 -8.13 15.25
N LEU A 170 -2.85 -9.04 14.54
CA LEU A 170 -3.47 -9.93 13.55
C LEU A 170 -4.51 -10.85 14.21
N GLU A 171 -4.13 -11.49 15.31
CA GLU A 171 -4.97 -12.39 16.09
C GLU A 171 -6.17 -11.64 16.67
N ASN A 172 -5.95 -10.47 17.28
CA ASN A 172 -7.02 -9.65 17.83
C ASN A 172 -8.02 -9.22 16.74
N GLN A 173 -7.53 -8.74 15.59
CA GLN A 173 -8.39 -8.34 14.48
C GLN A 173 -9.14 -9.52 13.86
N GLY A 174 -8.50 -10.68 13.77
CA GLY A 174 -9.11 -11.92 13.26
C GLY A 174 -10.20 -12.45 14.20
N ALA A 175 -9.90 -12.54 15.51
CA ALA A 175 -10.83 -13.00 16.53
C ALA A 175 -12.04 -12.07 16.67
N GLU A 176 -11.81 -10.75 16.64
CA GLU A 176 -12.88 -9.74 16.63
C GLU A 176 -13.82 -9.95 15.43
N LEU A 177 -13.25 -10.16 14.23
CA LEU A 177 -14.05 -10.32 13.02
C LEU A 177 -14.81 -11.65 13.01
N ALA A 178 -14.16 -12.75 13.42
CA ALA A 178 -14.78 -14.06 13.54
C ALA A 178 -15.96 -14.03 14.54
N LYS A 179 -15.76 -13.38 15.70
CA LYS A 179 -16.82 -13.16 16.70
C LYS A 179 -17.94 -12.28 16.16
N PHE A 180 -17.62 -11.24 15.41
CA PHE A 180 -18.61 -10.36 14.80
C PHE A 180 -19.47 -11.13 13.79
N LEU A 181 -18.85 -11.89 12.88
CA LEU A 181 -19.53 -12.63 11.83
C LEU A 181 -20.15 -13.97 12.31
N GLN A 182 -19.85 -14.40 13.53
CA GLN A 182 -20.26 -15.70 14.09
C GLN A 182 -19.78 -16.89 13.23
N VAL A 183 -18.56 -16.79 12.70
CA VAL A 183 -17.90 -17.83 11.90
C VAL A 183 -16.61 -18.27 12.58
N PRO A 184 -16.11 -19.49 12.34
CA PRO A 184 -14.85 -19.95 12.90
C PRO A 184 -13.65 -19.12 12.39
N LEU A 185 -12.62 -19.05 13.23
CA LEU A 185 -11.28 -18.56 12.86
C LEU A 185 -10.43 -19.78 12.43
N GLU A 186 -9.91 -19.77 11.21
CA GLU A 186 -9.03 -20.81 10.66
C GLU A 186 -7.58 -20.31 10.57
N GLY A 187 -6.59 -21.20 10.65
CA GLY A 187 -5.18 -20.86 10.38
C GLY A 187 -4.33 -20.47 11.59
N LEU A 188 -4.71 -20.97 12.78
CA LEU A 188 -3.80 -21.13 13.92
C LEU A 188 -3.09 -22.49 13.84
#